data_AF-A0A0P6Y5C9-F1
#
_entry.id   AF-A0A0P6Y5C9-F1
#
_cell.length_a   1.000
_cell.length_b   1.000
_cell.length_c   1.000
_cell.angle_alpha   90.00
_cell.angle_beta   90.00
_cell.angle_gamma   90.00
#
_symmetry.space_group_name_H-M   'P 1'
#
loop_
_entity.id
_entity.type
_entity.pdbx_description
1 polymer ?
#
loop_
_entity_poly.entity_id
_entity_poly.type
_entity_poly.pdbx_seq_one_letter_code
_entity_poly.pdbx_strand_id
1 'polypeptide(L)'
;MSPRQHKRKYPQHGKGRNKPSYVYLIIVGGGIILLLAIAGWFVQNASVKIEGTPSIAVDPSQINFGDVKLGTPLSFTIKVTNRGNGILKFEEKPYIEVLEGC
;
A
#
# COMPACT_ATOMS: atom_id res chain seq x y z
N MET A 1 41.98 65.04 -54.85
CA MET A 1 42.58 63.91 -54.12
C MET A 1 41.49 63.29 -53.26
N SER A 2 41.06 62.06 -53.53
CA SER A 2 40.03 61.35 -52.74
C SER A 2 40.71 60.28 -51.88
N PRO A 3 40.17 59.93 -50.70
CA PRO A 3 40.23 58.53 -50.29
C PRO A 3 38.88 57.98 -49.80
N ARG A 4 38.33 57.11 -50.66
CA ARG A 4 37.79 55.76 -50.42
C ARG A 4 37.26 55.45 -49.01
N GLN A 5 35.93 55.39 -48.91
CA GLN A 5 35.19 54.77 -47.82
C GLN A 5 35.26 53.23 -47.93
N HIS A 6 35.90 52.56 -46.97
CA HIS A 6 35.81 51.11 -46.80
C HIS A 6 34.53 50.75 -46.03
N LYS A 7 33.48 50.29 -46.71
CA LYS A 7 32.35 49.64 -46.05
C LYS A 7 32.73 48.22 -45.66
N ARG A 8 32.81 47.94 -44.35
CA ARG A 8 32.87 46.57 -43.81
C ARG A 8 31.52 45.88 -44.04
N LYS A 9 31.51 44.81 -44.83
CA LYS A 9 30.35 43.90 -44.95
C LYS A 9 30.33 42.98 -43.74
N TYR A 10 29.31 43.10 -42.90
CA TYR A 10 29.00 42.09 -41.88
C TYR A 10 28.31 40.91 -42.56
N PRO A 11 28.79 39.66 -42.41
CA PRO A 11 28.07 38.50 -42.91
C PRO A 11 26.85 38.23 -42.02
N GLN A 12 25.70 38.70 -42.47
CA GLN A 12 24.38 38.26 -42.02
C GLN A 12 24.06 36.93 -42.70
N HIS A 13 24.08 35.80 -41.98
CA HIS A 13 23.16 34.69 -42.24
C HIS A 13 23.23 33.60 -41.13
N GLY A 14 22.53 33.80 -40.02
CA GLY A 14 22.19 32.70 -39.11
C GLY A 14 21.03 31.91 -39.71
N LYS A 15 21.31 30.81 -40.41
CA LYS A 15 20.29 29.88 -40.95
C LYS A 15 19.43 29.34 -39.80
N GLY A 16 18.18 29.78 -39.70
CA GLY A 16 17.17 29.15 -38.87
C GLY A 16 16.95 27.72 -39.35
N ARG A 17 17.50 26.73 -38.64
CA ARG A 17 17.23 25.31 -38.90
C ARG A 17 15.81 25.00 -38.40
N ASN A 18 14.84 25.06 -39.31
CA ASN A 18 13.49 24.56 -39.07
C ASN A 18 13.59 23.06 -38.76
N LYS A 19 13.38 22.67 -37.50
CA LYS A 19 13.33 21.26 -37.12
C LYS A 19 12.10 20.63 -37.80
N PRO A 20 12.20 19.41 -38.36
CA PRO A 20 11.07 18.78 -39.03
C PRO A 20 9.90 18.59 -38.06
N SER A 21 8.67 18.79 -38.54
CA SER A 21 7.44 18.83 -37.72
C SER A 21 7.23 17.61 -36.82
N TYR A 22 7.69 16.43 -37.25
CA TYR A 22 7.65 15.19 -36.47
C TYR A 22 8.43 15.27 -35.14
N VAL A 23 9.43 16.15 -35.03
CA VAL A 23 10.18 16.36 -33.77
C VAL A 23 9.27 16.92 -32.68
N TYR A 24 8.33 17.79 -33.01
CA TYR A 24 7.36 18.29 -32.02
C TYR A 24 6.38 17.21 -31.60
N LEU A 25 5.99 16.32 -32.51
CA LEU A 25 5.13 15.17 -32.19
C LEU A 25 5.83 14.19 -31.23
N ILE A 26 7.13 13.95 -31.41
CA ILE A 26 7.92 13.12 -30.49
C ILE A 26 8.02 13.78 -29.10
N ILE A 27 8.24 15.09 -29.03
CA ILE A 27 8.37 15.80 -27.74
C ILE A 27 7.04 15.78 -26.97
N VAL A 28 5.93 16.06 -27.65
CA VAL A 28 4.60 16.06 -27.03
C VAL A 28 4.18 14.63 -26.64
N GLY A 29 4.35 13.66 -27.54
CA GLY A 29 4.07 12.26 -27.27
C GLY A 29 4.92 11.70 -26.13
N GLY A 30 6.22 12.00 -26.12
CA GLY A 30 7.14 11.62 -25.06
C GLY A 30 6.79 12.25 -23.71
N GLY A 31 6.40 13.52 -23.70
CA GLY A 31 5.93 14.20 -22.49
C GLY A 31 4.65 13.58 -21.91
N ILE A 32 3.67 13.24 -22.77
CA ILE A 32 2.43 12.58 -22.35
C ILE A 32 2.71 11.18 -21.79
N ILE A 33 3.54 10.38 -22.47
CA ILE A 33 3.91 9.04 -22.01
C ILE A 33 4.63 9.12 -20.65
N LEU A 34 5.51 10.10 -20.46
CA LEU A 34 6.23 10.31 -19.22
C LEU A 34 5.30 10.73 -18.07
N LEU A 35 4.34 11.61 -18.33
CA LEU A 35 3.31 11.98 -17.34
C LEU A 35 2.41 10.80 -16.95
N LEU A 36 2.01 9.96 -17.91
CA LEU A 36 1.21 8.76 -17.65
C LEU A 36 2.00 7.71 -16.86
N ALA A 37 3.29 7.53 -17.15
CA ALA A 37 4.15 6.63 -16.40
C ALA A 37 4.31 7.09 -14.94
N ILE A 38 4.49 8.39 -14.70
CA ILE A 38 4.57 8.97 -13.35
C ILE A 38 3.24 8.82 -12.60
N ALA A 39 2.12 9.12 -13.25
CA ALA A 39 0.78 8.97 -12.67
C ALA A 39 0.48 7.49 -12.34
N GLY A 40 0.81 6.57 -13.25
CA GLY A 40 0.64 5.13 -13.04
C GLY A 40 1.52 4.57 -11.93
N TRP A 41 2.72 5.13 -11.71
CA TRP A 41 3.57 4.78 -10.57
C TRP A 41 2.98 5.27 -9.24
N PHE A 42 2.32 6.44 -9.26
CA PHE A 42 1.66 7.00 -8.07
C PHE A 42 0.39 6.23 -7.68
N VAL A 43 -0.41 5.80 -8.65
CA VAL A 43 -1.67 5.08 -8.40
C VAL A 43 -1.44 3.65 -7.89
N GLN A 44 -0.38 2.97 -8.35
CA GLN A 44 -0.12 1.58 -7.96
C GLN A 44 0.27 1.38 -6.49
N ASN A 45 0.72 2.43 -5.80
CA ASN A 45 1.14 2.34 -4.40
C ASN A 45 0.00 2.59 -3.39
N ALA A 46 -1.23 2.83 -3.87
CA ALA A 46 -2.38 3.07 -3.01
C ALA A 46 -2.97 1.73 -2.52
N SER A 47 -2.47 1.22 -1.39
CA SER A 47 -3.10 0.11 -0.66
C SER A 47 -4.06 0.68 0.38
N VAL A 48 -5.37 0.49 0.23
CA VAL A 48 -6.34 0.85 1.27
C VAL A 48 -6.32 -0.26 2.33
N LYS A 49 -5.57 -0.03 3.41
CA LYS A 49 -5.58 -0.93 4.57
C LYS A 49 -6.85 -0.66 5.38
N ILE A 50 -7.82 -1.57 5.29
CA ILE A 50 -8.98 -1.57 6.19
C ILE A 50 -8.50 -2.12 7.54
N GLU A 51 -8.10 -1.22 8.44
CA GLU A 51 -7.74 -1.59 9.81
C GLU A 51 -9.02 -1.73 10.65
N GLY A 52 -9.47 -2.97 10.79
CA GLY A 52 -10.46 -3.30 11.82
C GLY A 52 -9.80 -3.57 13.17
N THR A 53 -10.53 -3.38 14.26
CA THR A 53 -10.11 -3.75 15.61
C THR A 53 -10.62 -5.16 15.92
N PRO A 54 -9.74 -6.16 16.19
CA PRO A 54 -10.19 -7.47 16.64
C PRO A 54 -10.74 -7.38 18.06
N SER A 55 -11.76 -8.18 18.39
CA SER A 55 -12.32 -8.26 19.74
C SER A 55 -12.71 -9.70 20.05
N ILE A 56 -12.15 -10.27 21.12
CA ILE A 56 -12.38 -11.66 21.49
C ILE A 56 -13.52 -11.78 22.50
N ALA A 57 -14.37 -12.79 22.30
CA ALA A 57 -15.33 -13.24 23.30
C ALA A 57 -15.24 -14.75 23.45
N VAL A 58 -15.20 -15.23 24.69
CA VAL A 58 -15.05 -16.63 25.06
C VAL A 58 -16.27 -17.03 25.89
N ASP A 59 -16.89 -18.16 25.53
CA ASP A 59 -18.10 -18.66 26.19
C ASP A 59 -18.08 -20.21 26.24
N PRO A 60 -18.17 -20.85 27.42
CA PRO A 60 -18.19 -20.22 28.76
C PRO A 60 -16.80 -19.74 29.18
N SER A 61 -16.76 -18.70 30.04
CA SER A 61 -15.50 -18.20 30.62
C SER A 61 -14.98 -19.06 31.78
N GLN A 62 -15.86 -19.88 32.38
CA GLN A 62 -15.52 -20.81 33.45
C GLN A 62 -16.39 -22.06 33.31
N ILE A 63 -15.79 -23.22 33.60
CA ILE A 63 -16.49 -24.50 33.62
C ILE A 63 -16.34 -25.08 35.02
N ASN A 64 -17.47 -25.29 35.68
CA ASN A 64 -17.52 -25.97 36.97
C ASN A 64 -18.10 -27.37 36.75
N PHE A 65 -17.29 -28.39 37.00
CA PHE A 65 -17.72 -29.79 36.86
C PHE A 65 -18.44 -30.34 38.09
N GLY A 66 -18.41 -29.63 39.23
CA GLY A 66 -18.93 -30.11 40.51
C GLY A 66 -18.24 -31.39 40.98
N ASP A 67 -18.99 -32.25 41.65
CA ASP A 67 -18.50 -33.54 42.13
C ASP A 67 -18.44 -34.57 41.01
N VAL A 68 -17.23 -34.96 40.62
CA VAL A 68 -17.00 -35.94 39.55
C VAL A 68 -16.38 -37.20 40.15
N LYS A 69 -16.97 -38.35 39.84
CA LYS A 69 -16.42 -39.65 40.27
C LYS A 69 -15.04 -39.88 39.66
N LEU A 70 -14.12 -40.38 40.48
CA LEU A 70 -12.77 -40.76 40.03
C LEU A 70 -12.83 -41.69 38.82
N GLY A 71 -12.00 -41.41 37.82
CA GLY A 71 -11.94 -42.18 36.58
C GLY A 71 -13.01 -41.82 35.54
N THR A 72 -13.87 -40.83 35.80
CA THR A 72 -14.85 -40.37 34.81
C THR A 72 -14.20 -39.38 33.84
N PRO A 73 -14.05 -39.71 32.54
CA PRO A 73 -13.58 -38.75 31.56
C PRO A 73 -14.66 -37.69 31.30
N LEU A 74 -14.26 -36.43 31.29
CA LEU A 74 -15.13 -35.30 30.95
C LEU A 74 -14.68 -34.66 29.66
N SER A 75 -15.63 -34.12 28.90
CA SER A 75 -15.37 -33.35 27.69
C SER A 75 -16.21 -32.09 27.74
N PHE A 76 -15.64 -30.99 27.28
CA PHE A 76 -16.29 -29.70 27.23
C PHE A 76 -15.90 -28.98 25.95
N THR A 77 -16.68 -27.98 25.58
CA THR A 77 -16.43 -27.16 24.40
C THR A 77 -16.45 -25.70 24.81
N ILE A 78 -15.46 -24.96 24.34
CA ILE A 78 -15.38 -23.51 24.51
C ILE A 78 -15.58 -22.88 23.14
N LYS A 79 -16.50 -21.93 23.05
CA LYS A 79 -16.71 -21.14 21.84
C LYS A 79 -15.89 -19.86 21.94
N VAL A 80 -15.01 -19.67 20.96
CA VAL A 80 -14.29 -18.40 20.77
C VAL A 80 -14.89 -17.68 19.57
N THR A 81 -15.29 -16.43 19.77
CA THR A 81 -15.91 -15.59 18.74
C THR A 81 -15.14 -14.29 18.60
N ASN A 82 -14.82 -13.92 17.36
CA ASN A 82 -14.37 -12.56 17.04
C ASN A 82 -15.60 -11.66 16.91
N ARG A 83 -15.82 -10.76 17.87
CA ARG A 83 -16.88 -9.75 17.85
C ARG A 83 -16.43 -8.42 17.22
N GLY A 84 -15.15 -8.31 16.88
CA GLY A 84 -14.59 -7.14 16.23
C GLY A 84 -14.78 -7.14 14.72
N ASN A 85 -14.39 -6.04 14.09
CA ASN A 85 -14.34 -5.90 12.63
C ASN A 85 -12.93 -6.11 12.06
N GLY A 86 -11.93 -6.36 12.91
CA GLY A 86 -10.57 -6.73 12.53
C GLY A 86 -10.33 -8.23 12.48
N ILE A 87 -9.24 -8.65 11.84
CA ILE A 87 -8.80 -10.05 11.82
C ILE A 87 -8.25 -10.41 13.21
N LEU A 88 -8.87 -11.39 13.87
CA LEU A 88 -8.38 -11.96 15.12
C LEU A 88 -7.38 -13.09 14.82
N LYS A 89 -6.15 -12.96 15.33
CA LYS A 89 -5.10 -13.97 15.24
C LYS A 89 -4.63 -14.34 16.65
N PHE A 90 -4.34 -15.62 16.86
CA PHE A 90 -3.66 -16.07 18.06
C PHE A 90 -2.16 -15.95 17.85
N GLU A 91 -1.49 -15.14 18.67
CA GLU A 91 -0.02 -15.01 18.64
C GLU A 91 0.65 -16.16 19.40
N GLU A 92 -0.05 -16.70 20.40
CA GLU A 92 0.40 -17.79 21.24
C GLU A 92 -0.66 -18.91 21.27
N LYS A 93 -0.25 -20.09 21.75
CA LYS A 93 -1.19 -21.19 21.93
C LYS A 93 -2.16 -20.84 23.07
N PRO A 94 -3.49 -20.97 22.87
CA PRO A 94 -4.44 -20.76 23.95
C PRO A 94 -4.24 -21.83 25.04
N TYR A 95 -4.43 -21.43 26.30
CA TYR A 95 -4.34 -22.32 27.45
C TYR A 95 -5.60 -22.20 28.31
N ILE A 96 -5.82 -23.22 29.14
CA ILE A 96 -6.89 -23.25 30.14
C ILE A 96 -6.19 -23.37 31.49
N GLU A 97 -6.61 -22.54 32.44
CA GLU A 97 -6.14 -22.60 33.82
C GLU A 97 -7.11 -23.47 34.64
N VAL A 98 -6.55 -24.40 35.41
CA VAL A 98 -7.31 -25.17 36.39
C VAL A 98 -7.27 -24.40 37.70
N LEU A 99 -8.44 -23.93 38.14
CA LEU A 99 -8.60 -23.33 39.46
C LEU A 99 -8.81 -24.46 40.46
N GLU A 100 -7.94 -24.57 41.45
CA GLU A 100 -8.15 -25.51 42.57
C GLU A 100 -9.38 -25.08 43.37
N GLY A 101 -10.38 -25.96 43.50
CA GLY A 101 -11.45 -25.81 44.48
C GLY A 101 -10.95 -26.29 45.84
N CYS A 102 -11.17 -25.51 46.90
CA CYS A 102 -10.86 -25.90 48.28
C CYS A 102 -11.74 -27.07 48.76
#